data_AF-A0A354ETC0-F1
#
_entry.id   AF-A0A354ETC0-F1
#
_cell.length_a   1.000
_cell.length_b   1.000
_cell.length_c   1.000
_cell.angle_alpha   90.00
_cell.angle_beta   90.00
_cell.angle_gamma   90.00
#
_symmetry.space_group_name_H-M   'P 1'
#
loop_
_entity.id
_entity.type
_entity.pdbx_description
1 polymer ?
#
loop_
_entity_poly.entity_id
_entity_poly.type
_entity_poly.pdbx_seq_one_letter_code
_entity_poly.pdbx_strand_id
1 'polypeptide(L)'
;AWSPFVGMFIARISRGRTVREFVVGVLLVPTGFTFLWMTVFGNTAMAYDMGQAAGAISQAVQADLSTAMFHFFEQLPGTLFTSTLAILLVGVFFVTSADSGSLVIDTIASGGADDTPRWQRIYWCVMQGAAAALLLLAGGLGALQAATLVAALPFCIIMILLVAGLFRQMNADLKGETLTTEAAPLSQQLKRIMTPASRSDILKEIERQGLPALETVYAALGAEDSDAEIGRDEAAAWLTVRHADRVFMYRLGARSRARPAITQRDAPVGRRPLEWRLTAQTGAGERPHDITGFTESQIVADVLDKLQGWRLA
;
A
#
# COMPACT_ATOMS: atom_id res chain seq x y z
N ALA A 1 10.95 0.67 -11.68
CA ALA A 1 10.20 -0.59 -11.55
C ALA A 1 10.24 -1.17 -10.13
N TRP A 2 11.36 -1.14 -9.40
CA TRP A 2 11.50 -1.82 -8.09
C TRP A 2 11.06 -1.00 -6.86
N SER A 3 10.72 0.28 -7.02
CA SER A 3 10.39 1.13 -5.88
C SER A 3 9.14 0.73 -5.09
N PRO A 4 8.08 0.07 -5.62
CA PRO A 4 7.00 -0.46 -4.79
C PRO A 4 7.51 -1.52 -3.79
N PHE A 5 8.35 -2.43 -4.28
CA PHE A 5 8.96 -3.49 -3.49
C PHE A 5 9.84 -2.93 -2.38
N VAL A 6 10.80 -2.09 -2.75
CA VAL A 6 11.74 -1.49 -1.80
C VAL A 6 11.01 -0.53 -0.85
N GLY A 7 10.10 0.30 -1.37
CA GLY A 7 9.35 1.28 -0.60
C GLY A 7 8.49 0.64 0.49
N MET A 8 7.78 -0.44 0.19
CA MET A 8 6.96 -1.16 1.17
C MET A 8 7.82 -1.76 2.29
N PHE A 9 8.95 -2.37 1.95
CA PHE A 9 9.89 -2.91 2.93
C PHE A 9 10.45 -1.83 3.84
N ILE A 10 10.98 -0.75 3.26
CA ILE A 10 11.58 0.35 4.03
C ILE A 10 10.51 1.03 4.90
N ALA A 11 9.28 1.22 4.39
CA ALA A 11 8.18 1.81 5.16
C ALA A 11 7.85 0.97 6.41
N ARG A 12 7.77 -0.36 6.27
CA ARG A 12 7.45 -1.28 7.39
C ARG A 12 8.50 -1.21 8.50
N ILE A 13 9.80 -1.18 8.16
CA ILE A 13 10.89 -1.13 9.15
C ILE A 13 11.17 0.29 9.69
N SER A 14 10.53 1.32 9.14
CA SER A 14 10.75 2.73 9.51
C SER A 14 9.66 3.30 10.40
N ARG A 15 8.74 2.46 10.91
CA ARG A 15 7.66 2.89 11.81
C ARG A 15 8.22 3.59 13.05
N GLY A 16 7.75 4.80 13.32
CA GLY A 16 8.14 5.60 14.50
C GLY A 16 9.37 6.48 14.31
N ARG A 17 9.99 6.51 13.12
CA ARG A 17 11.08 7.44 12.78
C ARG A 17 10.53 8.77 12.29
N THR A 18 11.26 9.86 12.52
CA THR A 18 10.94 11.14 11.88
C THR A 18 11.23 11.08 10.38
N VAL A 19 10.54 11.92 9.58
CA VAL A 19 10.79 12.02 8.14
C VAL A 19 12.26 12.35 7.84
N ARG A 20 12.89 13.19 8.66
CA ARG A 20 14.30 13.56 8.51
C ARG A 20 15.23 12.36 8.71
N GLU A 21 15.06 11.61 9.81
CA GLU A 21 15.86 10.41 10.08
C GLU A 21 15.64 9.34 9.01
N PHE A 22 14.40 9.17 8.55
CA PHE A 22 14.06 8.28 7.46
C PHE A 22 14.83 8.64 6.18
N VAL A 23 14.74 9.89 5.71
CA VAL A 23 15.38 10.33 4.46
C VAL A 23 16.90 10.20 4.56
N VAL A 24 17.50 10.65 5.66
CA VAL A 24 18.96 10.55 5.87
C VAL A 24 19.40 9.09 5.89
N GLY A 25 18.71 8.22 6.63
CA GLY A 25 19.06 6.81 6.72
C GLY A 25 18.94 6.07 5.39
N VAL A 26 17.84 6.30 4.65
CA VAL A 26 17.56 5.63 3.37
C VAL A 26 18.49 6.10 2.26
N LEU A 27 18.93 7.37 2.29
CA LEU A 27 19.87 7.89 1.29
C LEU A 27 21.32 7.55 1.65
N LEU A 28 21.78 7.87 2.86
CA LEU A 28 23.21 7.82 3.17
C LEU A 28 23.74 6.40 3.36
N VAL A 29 22.99 5.52 4.03
CA VAL A 29 23.49 4.17 4.36
C VAL A 29 23.71 3.33 3.09
N PRO A 30 22.73 3.17 2.17
CA PRO A 30 22.93 2.40 0.94
C PRO A 30 23.94 3.07 0.00
N THR A 31 23.95 4.41 -0.06
CA THR A 31 24.92 5.15 -0.88
C THR A 31 26.34 4.92 -0.39
N GLY A 32 26.59 5.02 0.92
CA GLY A 32 27.90 4.75 1.51
C GLY A 32 28.38 3.32 1.25
N PHE A 33 27.47 2.34 1.40
CA PHE A 33 27.78 0.94 1.04
C PHE A 33 28.10 0.80 -0.45
N THR A 34 27.35 1.46 -1.34
CA THR A 34 27.59 1.43 -2.79
C THR A 34 28.94 2.05 -3.14
N PHE A 35 29.30 3.18 -2.53
CA PHE A 35 30.62 3.79 -2.70
C PHE A 35 31.72 2.84 -2.26
N LEU A 36 31.60 2.23 -1.08
CA LEU A 36 32.56 1.25 -0.59
C LEU A 36 32.70 0.07 -1.56
N TRP A 37 31.58 -0.49 -2.00
CA TRP A 37 31.56 -1.61 -2.95
C TRP A 37 32.23 -1.26 -4.28
N MET A 38 31.85 -0.14 -4.90
CA MET A 38 32.41 0.30 -6.17
C MET A 38 33.89 0.69 -6.06
N THR A 39 34.30 1.24 -4.91
CA THR A 39 35.70 1.58 -4.65
C THR A 39 36.54 0.33 -4.49
N VAL A 40 36.07 -0.68 -3.76
CA VAL A 40 36.83 -1.91 -3.55
C VAL A 40 36.82 -2.76 -4.82
N PHE A 41 35.66 -3.12 -5.36
CA PHE A 41 35.61 -4.04 -6.50
C PHE A 41 35.87 -3.35 -7.83
N GLY A 42 35.24 -2.19 -8.07
CA GLY A 42 35.36 -1.47 -9.34
C GLY A 42 36.76 -0.92 -9.57
N ASN A 43 37.34 -0.21 -8.59
CA ASN A 43 38.68 0.35 -8.73
C ASN A 43 39.74 -0.76 -8.83
N THR A 44 39.61 -1.85 -8.06
CA THR A 44 40.54 -2.98 -8.16
C THR A 44 40.42 -3.66 -9.53
N ALA A 45 39.21 -3.91 -10.03
CA ALA A 45 39.03 -4.47 -11.37
C ALA A 45 39.67 -3.59 -12.46
N MET A 46 39.49 -2.27 -12.38
CA MET A 46 40.13 -1.32 -13.31
C MET A 46 41.66 -1.33 -13.19
N ALA A 47 42.21 -1.35 -11.97
CA ALA A 47 43.65 -1.39 -11.76
C ALA A 47 44.30 -2.66 -12.31
N TYR A 48 43.63 -3.81 -12.16
CA TYR A 48 44.09 -5.07 -12.76
C TYR A 48 43.97 -5.04 -14.29
N ASP A 49 42.85 -4.53 -14.83
CA ASP A 49 42.63 -4.45 -16.28
C ASP A 49 43.66 -3.55 -16.97
N MET A 50 43.97 -2.39 -16.39
CA MET A 50 44.98 -1.47 -16.91
C MET A 50 46.43 -1.94 -16.67
N GLY A 51 46.62 -2.89 -15.74
CA GLY A 51 47.91 -3.41 -15.33
C GLY A 51 48.14 -4.84 -15.79
N GLN A 52 48.09 -5.77 -14.83
CA GLN A 52 48.50 -7.17 -15.03
C GLN A 52 47.64 -7.93 -16.04
N ALA A 53 46.35 -7.63 -16.10
CA ALA A 53 45.42 -8.29 -17.03
C ALA A 53 45.44 -7.66 -18.43
N ALA A 54 46.10 -6.52 -18.62
CA ALA A 54 46.33 -5.86 -19.91
C ALA A 54 45.10 -5.79 -20.84
N GLY A 55 43.94 -5.44 -20.29
CA GLY A 55 42.67 -5.32 -21.02
C GLY A 55 41.86 -6.60 -21.12
N ALA A 56 42.31 -7.73 -20.55
CA ALA A 56 41.59 -8.99 -20.64
C ALA A 56 40.22 -8.95 -19.93
N ILE A 57 40.07 -8.20 -18.84
CA ILE A 57 38.79 -8.09 -18.12
C ILE A 57 37.82 -7.28 -18.96
N SER A 58 38.24 -6.13 -19.51
CA SER A 58 37.36 -5.31 -20.35
C SER A 58 36.94 -6.00 -21.65
N GLN A 59 37.84 -6.76 -22.28
CA GLN A 59 37.49 -7.58 -23.45
C GLN A 59 36.48 -8.67 -23.09
N ALA A 60 36.66 -9.36 -21.96
CA ALA A 60 35.73 -10.37 -21.51
C ALA A 60 34.34 -9.78 -21.18
N VAL A 61 34.30 -8.62 -20.53
CA VAL A 61 33.05 -7.88 -20.24
C VAL A 61 32.30 -7.51 -21.54
N GLN A 62 33.03 -7.10 -22.58
CA GLN A 62 32.42 -6.77 -23.87
C GLN A 62 31.88 -8.00 -24.61
N ALA A 63 32.54 -9.15 -24.46
CA ALA A 63 32.11 -10.40 -25.04
C ALA A 63 30.89 -10.98 -24.31
N ASP A 64 30.94 -11.02 -22.98
CA ASP A 64 29.85 -11.50 -22.14
C ASP A 64 29.89 -10.84 -20.75
N LEU A 65 28.91 -9.96 -20.50
CA LEU A 65 28.79 -9.27 -19.22
C LEU A 65 28.56 -10.24 -18.04
N SER A 66 28.01 -11.44 -18.30
CA SER A 66 27.70 -12.42 -17.24
C SER A 66 28.93 -13.10 -16.65
N THR A 67 30.06 -13.13 -17.38
CA THR A 67 31.32 -13.75 -16.92
C THR A 67 32.30 -12.75 -16.32
N ALA A 68 32.05 -11.44 -16.46
CA ALA A 68 32.92 -10.35 -16.03
C ALA A 68 33.49 -10.49 -14.61
N MET A 69 32.64 -10.81 -13.64
CA MET A 69 33.05 -10.96 -12.23
C MET A 69 34.02 -12.13 -12.02
N PHE A 70 33.87 -13.21 -12.80
CA PHE A 70 34.72 -14.39 -12.68
C PHE A 70 36.10 -14.14 -13.29
N HIS A 71 36.15 -13.45 -14.44
CA HIS A 71 37.43 -13.01 -15.02
C HIS A 71 38.19 -12.03 -14.13
N PHE A 72 37.47 -11.20 -13.36
CA PHE A 72 38.10 -10.40 -12.31
C PHE A 72 38.69 -11.28 -11.20
N PHE A 73 37.98 -12.30 -10.72
CA PHE A 73 38.49 -13.20 -9.68
C PHE A 73 39.66 -14.07 -10.13
N GLU A 74 39.81 -14.33 -11.43
CA GLU A 74 41.00 -14.99 -12.00
C GLU A 74 42.28 -14.18 -11.79
N GLN A 75 42.17 -12.85 -11.60
CA GLN A 75 43.31 -11.99 -11.30
C GLN A 75 43.66 -11.93 -9.82
N LEU A 76 42.84 -12.56 -8.95
CA LEU A 76 43.04 -12.59 -7.51
C LEU A 76 43.51 -13.97 -7.04
N PRO A 77 44.34 -14.06 -5.98
CA PRO A 77 44.69 -15.33 -5.38
C PRO A 77 43.44 -16.02 -4.83
N GLY A 78 43.33 -17.33 -5.05
CA GLY A 78 42.22 -18.14 -4.52
C GLY A 78 40.93 -18.09 -5.37
N THR A 79 41.05 -17.86 -6.68
CA THR A 79 39.93 -17.80 -7.65
C THR A 79 38.87 -18.89 -7.47
N LEU A 80 39.28 -20.15 -7.28
CA LEU A 80 38.32 -21.25 -7.11
C LEU A 80 37.38 -21.01 -5.92
N PHE A 81 37.93 -20.53 -4.80
CA PHE A 81 37.17 -20.25 -3.59
C PHE A 81 36.26 -19.04 -3.77
N THR A 82 36.79 -17.92 -4.27
CA THR A 82 36.02 -16.68 -4.46
C THR A 82 34.91 -16.84 -5.50
N SER A 83 35.17 -17.51 -6.61
CA SER A 83 34.17 -17.83 -7.64
C SER A 83 33.07 -18.75 -7.12
N THR A 84 33.42 -19.80 -6.38
CA THR A 84 32.43 -20.73 -5.79
C THR A 84 31.55 -20.01 -4.76
N LEU A 85 32.17 -19.18 -3.91
CA LEU A 85 31.45 -18.37 -2.93
C LEU A 85 30.51 -17.37 -3.62
N ALA A 86 30.95 -16.73 -4.69
CA ALA A 86 30.13 -15.80 -5.45
C ALA A 86 28.91 -16.48 -6.08
N ILE A 87 29.07 -17.67 -6.66
CA ILE A 87 27.93 -18.46 -7.20
C ILE A 87 26.92 -18.76 -6.10
N LEU A 88 27.38 -19.21 -4.92
CA LEU A 88 26.51 -19.47 -3.77
C LEU A 88 25.77 -18.20 -3.32
N LEU A 89 26.49 -17.07 -3.18
CA LEU A 89 25.90 -15.80 -2.78
C LEU A 89 24.86 -15.31 -3.78
N VAL A 90 25.14 -15.39 -5.09
CA VAL A 90 24.18 -15.07 -6.14
C VAL A 90 22.93 -15.93 -6.02
N GLY A 91 23.08 -17.25 -5.77
CA GLY A 91 21.95 -18.15 -5.52
C GLY A 91 21.11 -17.75 -4.31
N VAL A 92 21.75 -17.44 -3.18
CA VAL A 92 21.08 -17.00 -1.94
C VAL A 92 20.35 -15.67 -2.16
N PHE A 93 21.00 -14.69 -2.80
CA PHE A 93 20.39 -13.40 -3.12
C PHE A 93 19.23 -13.56 -4.09
N PHE A 94 19.35 -14.42 -5.09
CA PHE A 94 18.28 -14.71 -6.03
C PHE A 94 17.05 -15.29 -5.32
N VAL A 95 17.23 -16.34 -4.51
CA VAL A 95 16.14 -17.00 -3.77
C VAL A 95 15.46 -16.03 -2.81
N THR A 96 16.25 -15.29 -2.03
CA THR A 96 15.72 -14.34 -1.03
C THR A 96 14.98 -13.18 -1.69
N SER A 97 15.50 -12.67 -2.81
CA SER A 97 14.89 -11.58 -3.57
C SER A 97 13.60 -12.02 -4.27
N ALA A 98 13.59 -13.21 -4.87
CA ALA A 98 12.40 -13.78 -5.51
C ALA A 98 11.27 -14.00 -4.49
N ASP A 99 11.60 -14.56 -3.31
CA ASP A 99 10.64 -14.82 -2.24
C ASP A 99 10.01 -13.52 -1.70
N SER A 100 10.84 -12.50 -1.49
CA SER A 100 10.40 -11.18 -1.02
C SER A 100 9.59 -10.44 -2.09
N GLY A 101 10.03 -10.51 -3.35
CA GLY A 101 9.35 -9.88 -4.49
C GLY A 101 7.96 -10.48 -4.72
N SER A 102 7.85 -11.80 -4.67
CA SER A 102 6.58 -12.52 -4.76
C SER A 102 5.60 -12.10 -3.66
N LEU A 103 6.09 -11.94 -2.42
CA LEU A 103 5.26 -11.49 -1.29
C LEU A 103 4.65 -10.10 -1.54
N VAL A 104 5.44 -9.17 -2.08
CA VAL A 104 4.92 -7.82 -2.33
C VAL A 104 3.90 -7.80 -3.46
N ILE A 105 4.15 -8.52 -4.56
CA ILE A 105 3.16 -8.63 -5.65
C ILE A 105 1.86 -9.23 -5.11
N ASP A 106 1.97 -10.28 -4.32
CA ASP A 106 0.83 -10.98 -3.72
C ASP A 106 0.00 -10.07 -2.80
N THR A 107 0.68 -9.28 -1.98
CA THR A 107 0.07 -8.27 -1.10
C THR A 107 -0.68 -7.21 -1.92
N ILE A 108 -0.05 -6.68 -2.98
CA ILE A 108 -0.66 -5.65 -3.85
C ILE A 108 -1.87 -6.23 -4.60
N ALA A 109 -1.75 -7.43 -5.15
CA ALA A 109 -2.82 -8.12 -5.87
C ALA A 109 -4.03 -8.45 -4.96
N SER A 110 -3.79 -8.59 -3.65
CA SER A 110 -4.82 -8.87 -2.65
C SER A 110 -5.39 -7.62 -1.97
N GLY A 111 -5.17 -6.43 -2.53
CA GLY A 111 -5.68 -5.17 -1.97
C GLY A 111 -4.99 -4.73 -0.68
N GLY A 112 -3.76 -5.20 -0.43
CA GLY A 112 -2.99 -4.85 0.77
C GLY A 112 -3.18 -5.80 1.95
N ALA A 113 -3.79 -6.97 1.76
CA ALA A 113 -3.91 -7.98 2.81
C ALA A 113 -2.53 -8.53 3.18
N ASP A 114 -2.20 -8.54 4.49
CA ASP A 114 -0.93 -9.05 4.99
C ASP A 114 -0.89 -10.60 5.06
N ASP A 115 -2.04 -11.27 5.04
CA ASP A 115 -2.17 -12.73 5.10
C ASP A 115 -2.90 -13.26 3.86
N THR A 116 -2.11 -13.67 2.87
CA THR A 116 -2.57 -14.19 1.59
C THR A 116 -2.39 -15.71 1.54
N PRO A 117 -3.24 -16.43 0.79
CA PRO A 117 -3.10 -17.88 0.66
C PRO A 117 -1.73 -18.25 0.06
N ARG A 118 -1.06 -19.24 0.67
CA ARG A 118 0.29 -19.68 0.24
C ARG A 118 0.38 -20.06 -1.25
N TRP A 119 -0.70 -20.61 -1.81
CA TRP A 119 -0.75 -20.99 -3.24
C TRP A 119 -0.67 -19.77 -4.16
N GLN A 120 -1.22 -18.62 -3.74
CA GLN A 120 -1.20 -17.38 -4.51
C GLN A 120 0.23 -16.84 -4.56
N ARG A 121 0.96 -16.90 -3.44
CA ARG A 121 2.39 -16.59 -3.39
C ARG A 121 3.23 -17.49 -4.30
N ILE A 122 2.98 -18.81 -4.27
CA ILE A 122 3.67 -19.77 -5.15
C ILE A 122 3.38 -19.45 -6.62
N TYR A 123 2.13 -19.12 -6.95
CA TYR A 123 1.74 -18.70 -8.29
C TYR A 123 2.57 -17.50 -8.77
N TRP A 124 2.68 -16.44 -7.97
CA TRP A 124 3.47 -15.27 -8.34
C TRP A 124 4.96 -15.58 -8.50
N CYS A 125 5.53 -16.40 -7.62
CA CYS A 125 6.92 -16.83 -7.71
C CYS A 125 7.21 -17.62 -9.00
N VAL A 126 6.35 -18.59 -9.33
CA VAL A 126 6.47 -19.38 -10.56
C VAL A 126 6.29 -18.51 -11.80
N MET A 127 5.32 -17.59 -11.80
CA MET A 127 5.11 -16.67 -12.93
C MET A 127 6.31 -15.74 -13.17
N GLN A 128 6.93 -15.22 -12.11
CA GLN A 128 8.15 -14.42 -12.23
C GLN A 128 9.32 -15.24 -12.80
N GLY A 129 9.52 -16.46 -12.30
CA GLY A 129 10.55 -17.37 -12.81
C GLY A 129 10.32 -17.75 -14.28
N ALA A 130 9.08 -18.06 -14.64
CA ALA A 130 8.69 -18.36 -16.01
C ALA A 130 8.91 -17.17 -16.95
N ALA A 131 8.51 -15.96 -16.54
CA ALA A 131 8.75 -14.75 -17.32
C ALA A 131 10.25 -14.48 -17.52
N ALA A 132 11.06 -14.62 -16.48
CA ALA A 132 12.51 -14.49 -16.57
C ALA A 132 13.13 -15.53 -17.52
N ALA A 133 12.72 -16.80 -17.40
CA ALA A 133 13.19 -17.88 -18.27
C ALA A 133 12.82 -17.63 -19.73
N LEU A 134 11.58 -17.23 -20.02
CA LEU A 134 11.13 -16.92 -21.37
C LEU A 134 11.87 -15.73 -21.98
N LEU A 135 12.12 -14.66 -21.21
CA LEU A 135 12.89 -13.51 -21.69
C LEU A 135 14.35 -13.88 -21.97
N LEU A 136 14.96 -14.71 -21.12
CA LEU A 136 16.31 -15.22 -21.34
C LEU A 136 16.38 -16.09 -22.60
N LEU A 137 15.38 -16.94 -22.84
CA LEU A 137 15.29 -17.76 -24.05
C LEU A 137 15.05 -16.93 -25.32
N ALA A 138 14.25 -15.86 -25.23
CA ALA A 138 13.87 -15.04 -26.38
C ALA A 138 15.01 -14.12 -26.87
N GLY A 139 15.81 -13.57 -25.96
CA GLY A 139 16.88 -12.64 -26.34
C GLY A 139 17.91 -12.37 -25.25
N GLY A 140 18.08 -13.30 -24.31
CA GLY A 140 19.11 -13.25 -23.28
C GLY A 140 19.03 -12.01 -22.38
N LEU A 141 20.20 -11.56 -21.95
CA LEU A 141 20.34 -10.41 -21.06
C LEU A 141 19.79 -9.11 -21.68
N GLY A 142 19.98 -8.92 -22.99
CA GLY A 142 19.50 -7.73 -23.70
C GLY A 142 17.98 -7.61 -23.68
N ALA A 143 17.26 -8.73 -23.92
CA ALA A 143 15.80 -8.76 -23.80
C ALA A 143 15.32 -8.46 -22.38
N LEU A 144 16.01 -9.00 -21.36
CA LEU A 144 15.69 -8.75 -19.95
C LEU A 144 15.86 -7.26 -19.57
N GLN A 145 16.93 -6.62 -20.05
CA GLN A 145 17.17 -5.18 -19.85
C GLN A 145 16.12 -4.32 -20.55
N ALA A 146 15.80 -4.64 -21.81
CA ALA A 146 14.78 -3.91 -22.57
C ALA A 146 13.40 -4.01 -21.92
N ALA A 147 12.98 -5.23 -21.53
CA ALA A 147 11.71 -5.45 -20.85
C ALA A 147 11.62 -4.65 -19.53
N THR A 148 12.71 -4.62 -18.76
CA THR A 148 12.78 -3.84 -17.51
C THR A 148 12.64 -2.35 -17.77
N LEU A 149 13.28 -1.82 -18.82
CA LEU A 149 13.21 -0.40 -19.20
C LEU A 149 11.80 -0.01 -19.64
N VAL A 150 11.18 -0.82 -20.49
CA VAL A 150 9.79 -0.62 -20.97
C VAL A 150 8.81 -0.65 -19.80
N ALA A 151 8.95 -1.59 -18.87
CA ALA A 151 8.11 -1.66 -17.67
C ALA A 151 8.35 -0.48 -16.70
N ALA A 152 9.57 0.05 -16.64
CA ALA A 152 9.91 1.15 -15.75
C ALA A 152 9.33 2.51 -16.19
N LEU A 153 9.19 2.73 -17.50
CA LEU A 153 8.73 4.00 -18.07
C LEU A 153 7.33 4.44 -17.60
N PRO A 154 6.24 3.64 -17.74
CA PRO A 154 4.92 4.04 -17.25
C PRO A 154 4.91 4.18 -15.72
N PHE A 155 5.70 3.35 -15.04
CA PHE A 155 5.83 3.43 -13.59
C PHE A 155 6.52 4.73 -13.12
N CYS A 156 7.40 5.33 -13.93
CA CYS A 156 7.97 6.64 -13.65
C CYS A 156 6.90 7.73 -13.56
N ILE A 157 5.90 7.71 -14.44
CA ILE A 157 4.76 8.63 -14.40
C ILE A 157 4.00 8.49 -13.07
N ILE A 158 3.75 7.25 -12.64
CA ILE A 158 3.11 6.96 -11.35
C ILE A 158 3.95 7.52 -10.19
N MET A 159 5.28 7.40 -10.23
CA MET A 159 6.15 7.98 -9.20
C MET A 159 6.06 9.50 -9.12
N ILE A 160 5.98 10.20 -10.26
CA ILE A 160 5.82 11.65 -10.29
C ILE A 160 4.49 12.05 -9.63
N LEU A 161 3.40 11.34 -9.94
CA LEU A 161 2.09 11.56 -9.31
C LEU A 161 2.14 11.31 -7.80
N LEU A 162 2.86 10.27 -7.35
CA LEU A 162 3.04 9.98 -5.93
C LEU A 162 3.87 11.05 -5.21
N VAL A 163 4.88 11.62 -5.85
CA VAL A 163 5.63 12.78 -5.29
C VAL A 163 4.70 13.98 -5.14
N ALA A 164 3.88 14.29 -6.14
CA ALA A 164 2.91 15.38 -6.05
C ALA A 164 1.88 15.14 -4.93
N GLY A 165 1.38 13.91 -4.80
CA GLY A 165 0.47 13.50 -3.73
C GLY A 165 1.11 13.62 -2.34
N LEU A 166 2.36 13.17 -2.18
CA LEU A 166 3.12 13.28 -0.94
C LEU A 166 3.33 14.74 -0.55
N PHE A 167 3.72 15.60 -1.50
CA PHE A 167 3.91 17.03 -1.24
C PHE A 167 2.61 17.71 -0.80
N ARG A 168 1.49 17.38 -1.46
CA ARG A 168 0.16 17.87 -1.07
C ARG A 168 -0.21 17.42 0.34
N GLN A 169 -0.01 16.14 0.66
CA GLN A 169 -0.34 15.58 1.97
C GLN A 169 0.53 16.17 3.09
N MET A 170 1.84 16.26 2.90
CA MET A 170 2.74 16.87 3.88
C MET A 170 2.41 18.33 4.13
N ASN A 171 2.07 19.10 3.09
CA ASN A 171 1.67 20.50 3.25
C ASN A 171 0.35 20.65 4.00
N ALA A 172 -0.60 19.75 3.79
CA ALA A 172 -1.85 19.76 4.52
C ALA A 172 -1.63 19.40 6.00
N ASP A 173 -0.82 18.38 6.29
CA ASP A 173 -0.42 18.02 7.65
C ASP A 173 0.26 19.18 8.38
N LEU A 174 1.14 19.94 7.70
CA LEU A 174 1.79 21.14 8.26
C LEU A 174 0.80 22.27 8.54
N LYS A 175 -0.26 22.41 7.74
CA LYS A 175 -1.32 23.40 7.93
C LYS A 175 -2.38 22.96 8.94
N GLY A 176 -2.33 21.71 9.41
CA GLY A 176 -3.39 21.11 10.22
C GLY A 176 -4.68 20.86 9.44
N GLU A 177 -4.62 20.91 8.11
CA GLU A 177 -5.74 20.61 7.22
C GLU A 177 -5.78 19.10 7.01
N THR A 178 -6.85 18.44 7.47
CA THR A 178 -7.12 17.07 7.02
C THR A 178 -7.57 17.17 5.57
N LEU A 179 -6.71 16.78 4.62
CA LEU A 179 -7.18 16.50 3.26
C LEU A 179 -8.30 15.48 3.41
N THR A 180 -9.49 15.83 2.92
CA THR A 180 -10.72 15.06 3.03
C THR A 180 -10.53 13.64 2.52
N THR A 181 -10.10 12.78 3.44
CA THR A 181 -10.25 11.33 3.43
C THR A 181 -10.25 10.93 4.90
N GLU A 182 -11.46 10.97 5.49
CA GLU A 182 -11.85 10.35 6.77
C GLU A 182 -10.87 10.45 7.94
N ALA A 183 -10.88 11.56 8.68
CA ALA A 183 -10.44 11.53 10.07
C ALA A 183 -11.41 12.30 10.97
N ALA A 184 -12.10 11.58 11.85
CA ALA A 184 -12.93 12.15 12.91
C ALA A 184 -12.09 13.04 13.86
N PRO A 185 -12.68 14.00 14.60
CA PRO A 185 -11.96 14.87 15.53
C PRO A 185 -11.09 14.12 16.57
N LEU A 186 -10.00 14.73 17.05
CA LEU A 186 -9.02 14.11 17.97
C LEU A 186 -9.64 13.50 19.25
N SER A 187 -10.62 14.17 19.85
CA SER A 187 -11.34 13.67 21.03
C SER A 187 -12.06 12.35 20.74
N GLN A 188 -12.53 12.19 19.50
CA GLN A 188 -13.23 11.02 19.01
C GLN A 188 -12.27 9.89 18.64
N GLN A 189 -11.13 10.23 18.05
CA GLN A 189 -10.05 9.28 17.80
C GLN A 189 -9.51 8.72 19.12
N LEU A 190 -9.28 9.57 20.12
CA LEU A 190 -8.89 9.17 21.46
C LEU A 190 -9.94 8.27 22.11
N LYS A 191 -11.23 8.59 21.99
CA LYS A 191 -12.32 7.74 22.49
C LYS A 191 -12.35 6.36 21.80
N ARG A 192 -12.17 6.31 20.47
CA ARG A 192 -12.09 5.05 19.69
C ARG A 192 -10.89 4.19 20.11
N ILE A 193 -9.75 4.81 20.44
CA ILE A 193 -8.54 4.11 20.90
C ILE A 193 -8.71 3.59 22.34
N MET A 194 -9.31 4.40 23.22
CA MET A 194 -9.37 4.11 24.65
C MET A 194 -10.58 3.25 25.04
N THR A 195 -11.69 3.33 24.31
CA THR A 195 -12.93 2.59 24.60
C THR A 195 -13.57 2.10 23.30
N PRO A 196 -13.25 0.87 22.85
CA PRO A 196 -13.86 0.30 21.65
C PRO A 196 -15.37 0.16 21.84
N ALA A 197 -16.15 0.71 20.92
CA ALA A 197 -17.60 0.79 21.03
C ALA A 197 -18.23 -0.61 21.05
N SER A 198 -19.12 -0.84 22.02
CA SER A 198 -19.99 -2.02 22.04
C SER A 198 -21.14 -1.85 21.04
N ARG A 199 -21.82 -2.95 20.70
CA ARG A 199 -23.04 -2.89 19.87
C ARG A 199 -24.06 -1.90 20.44
N SER A 200 -24.24 -1.89 21.76
CA SER A 200 -25.16 -0.97 22.43
C SER A 200 -24.72 0.50 22.33
N ASP A 201 -23.42 0.79 22.26
CA ASP A 201 -22.94 2.16 22.11
C ASP A 201 -23.24 2.70 20.72
N ILE A 202 -23.03 1.87 19.68
CA ILE A 202 -23.36 2.24 18.29
C ILE A 202 -24.87 2.42 18.10
N LEU A 203 -25.70 1.56 18.70
CA LEU A 203 -27.16 1.73 18.64
C LEU A 203 -27.61 3.04 19.31
N LYS A 204 -27.06 3.36 20.49
CA LYS A 204 -27.31 4.65 21.16
C LYS A 204 -26.83 5.84 20.33
N GLU A 205 -25.74 5.68 19.59
CA GLU A 205 -25.20 6.71 18.71
C GLU A 205 -26.12 6.94 17.49
N ILE A 206 -26.65 5.87 16.89
CA ILE A 206 -27.69 5.96 15.87
C ILE A 206 -28.91 6.71 16.41
N GLU A 207 -29.39 6.39 17.61
CA GLU A 207 -30.54 7.07 18.20
C GLU A 207 -30.26 8.54 18.57
N ARG A 208 -29.07 8.84 19.11
CA ARG A 208 -28.75 10.16 19.65
C ARG A 208 -28.27 11.15 18.59
N GLN A 209 -27.58 10.69 17.55
CA GLN A 209 -26.92 11.53 16.56
C GLN A 209 -27.39 11.21 15.14
N GLY A 210 -27.57 9.93 14.81
CA GLY A 210 -27.98 9.49 13.48
C GLY A 210 -29.41 9.86 13.12
N LEU A 211 -30.38 9.50 13.98
CA LEU A 211 -31.81 9.75 13.73
C LEU A 211 -32.13 11.25 13.67
N PRO A 212 -31.68 12.10 14.62
CA PRO A 212 -31.92 13.54 14.54
C PRO A 212 -31.29 14.19 13.29
N ALA A 213 -30.12 13.69 12.85
CA ALA A 213 -29.49 14.16 11.62
C ALA A 213 -30.34 13.83 10.38
N LEU A 214 -30.84 12.59 10.28
CA LEU A 214 -31.71 12.19 9.16
C LEU A 214 -33.05 12.94 9.20
N GLU A 215 -33.63 13.15 10.39
CA GLU A 215 -34.85 13.95 10.58
C GLU A 215 -34.65 15.42 10.18
N THR A 216 -33.49 16.00 10.49
CA THR A 216 -33.14 17.36 10.09
C THR A 216 -33.08 17.50 8.57
N VAL A 217 -32.43 16.55 7.89
CA VAL A 217 -32.38 16.53 6.41
C VAL A 217 -33.78 16.28 5.82
N TYR A 218 -34.55 15.35 6.38
CA TYR A 218 -35.92 15.07 5.97
C TYR A 218 -36.82 16.31 6.06
N ALA A 219 -36.77 17.05 7.18
CA ALA A 219 -37.53 18.27 7.37
C ALA A 219 -37.15 19.35 6.34
N ALA A 220 -35.85 19.50 6.05
CA ALA A 220 -35.37 20.44 5.03
C ALA A 220 -35.83 20.05 3.62
N LEU A 221 -35.86 18.75 3.28
CA LEU A 221 -36.36 18.26 2.00
C LEU A 221 -37.88 18.42 1.86
N GLY A 222 -38.64 18.26 2.94
CA GLY A 222 -40.08 18.49 2.96
C GLY A 222 -40.46 19.96 2.70
N ALA A 223 -39.61 20.92 3.09
CA ALA A 223 -39.81 22.34 2.78
C ALA A 223 -39.64 22.66 1.28
N GLU A 224 -38.96 21.78 0.54
CA GLU A 224 -38.68 21.90 -0.90
C GLU A 224 -39.58 20.98 -1.75
N ASP A 225 -40.69 20.49 -1.19
CA ASP A 225 -41.69 19.61 -1.83
C ASP A 225 -41.10 18.33 -2.47
N SER A 226 -40.10 17.74 -1.79
CA SER A 226 -39.45 16.49 -2.23
C SER A 226 -40.13 15.25 -1.66
N ASP A 227 -40.28 14.20 -2.48
CA ASP A 227 -40.77 12.87 -2.05
C ASP A 227 -39.66 12.14 -1.26
N ALA A 228 -39.62 12.40 0.05
CA ALA A 228 -38.68 11.78 0.97
C ALA A 228 -39.41 10.91 2.01
N GLU A 229 -38.76 9.84 2.45
CA GLU A 229 -39.23 8.95 3.49
C GLU A 229 -38.08 8.60 4.44
N ILE A 230 -38.35 8.56 5.74
CA ILE A 230 -37.40 8.08 6.75
C ILE A 230 -37.85 6.71 7.25
N GLY A 231 -36.92 5.76 7.32
CA GLY A 231 -37.16 4.42 7.84
C GLY A 231 -36.20 4.09 8.98
N ARG A 232 -36.66 3.25 9.90
CA ARG A 232 -35.87 2.78 11.03
C ARG A 232 -36.19 1.32 11.36
N ASP A 233 -35.18 0.63 11.84
CA ASP A 233 -35.22 -0.75 12.34
C ASP A 233 -34.38 -0.85 13.62
N GLU A 234 -34.42 -1.98 14.32
CA GLU A 234 -33.72 -2.21 15.60
C GLU A 234 -32.19 -1.99 15.54
N ALA A 235 -31.60 -1.98 14.34
CA ALA A 235 -30.15 -1.83 14.17
C ALA A 235 -29.72 -0.85 13.07
N ALA A 236 -30.66 -0.13 12.46
CA ALA A 236 -30.38 0.76 11.33
C ALA A 236 -31.41 1.89 11.20
N ALA A 237 -30.98 3.00 10.63
CA ALA A 237 -31.86 4.10 10.21
C ALA A 237 -31.49 4.50 8.79
N TRP A 238 -32.46 4.91 7.97
CA TRP A 238 -32.20 5.34 6.61
C TRP A 238 -33.12 6.45 6.16
N LEU A 239 -32.60 7.28 5.24
CA LEU A 239 -33.36 8.29 4.51
C LEU A 239 -33.46 7.84 3.05
N THR A 240 -34.66 7.88 2.49
CA THR A 240 -34.93 7.61 1.09
C THR A 240 -35.50 8.87 0.45
N VAL A 241 -34.97 9.25 -0.72
CA VAL A 241 -35.45 10.39 -1.50
C VAL A 241 -35.74 9.89 -2.91
N ARG A 242 -36.95 10.10 -3.39
CA ARG A 242 -37.38 9.72 -4.74
C ARG A 242 -37.43 10.96 -5.61
N HIS A 243 -36.85 10.86 -6.80
CA HIS A 243 -36.93 11.91 -7.80
C HIS A 243 -36.99 11.29 -9.19
N ALA A 244 -38.10 11.51 -9.90
CA ALA A 244 -38.43 10.81 -11.16
C ALA A 244 -38.28 9.29 -11.02
N ASP A 245 -37.47 8.64 -11.86
CA ASP A 245 -37.24 7.18 -11.84
C ASP A 245 -36.06 6.74 -10.96
N ARG A 246 -35.47 7.65 -10.16
CA ARG A 246 -34.28 7.38 -9.34
C ARG A 246 -34.60 7.45 -7.86
N VAL A 247 -33.98 6.55 -7.11
CA VAL A 247 -34.10 6.48 -5.65
C VAL A 247 -32.71 6.68 -5.03
N PHE A 248 -32.59 7.70 -4.20
CA PHE A 248 -31.47 7.88 -3.28
C PHE A 248 -31.82 7.20 -1.96
N MET A 249 -30.91 6.38 -1.44
CA MET A 249 -31.07 5.77 -0.12
C MET A 249 -29.76 5.91 0.64
N TYR A 250 -29.80 6.62 1.76
CA TYR A 250 -28.68 6.75 2.68
C TYR A 250 -28.99 5.96 3.95
N ARG A 251 -28.21 4.91 4.22
CA ARG A 251 -28.44 3.98 5.34
C ARG A 251 -27.32 4.03 6.36
N LEU A 252 -27.70 4.29 7.61
CA LEU A 252 -26.89 4.14 8.81
C LEU A 252 -27.09 2.72 9.38
N GLY A 253 -26.00 2.03 9.70
CA GLY A 253 -26.10 0.69 10.30
C GLY A 253 -24.90 0.30 11.14
N ALA A 254 -25.15 -0.54 12.15
CA ALA A 254 -24.11 -1.12 12.97
C ALA A 254 -23.46 -2.32 12.27
N ARG A 255 -22.14 -2.29 12.07
CA ARG A 255 -21.35 -3.39 11.49
C ARG A 255 -20.29 -3.85 12.49
N SER A 256 -20.14 -5.18 12.62
CA SER A 256 -19.08 -5.78 13.43
C SER A 256 -17.87 -6.14 12.56
N ARG A 257 -16.65 -5.82 13.02
CA ARG A 257 -15.40 -6.28 12.44
C ARG A 257 -14.55 -6.97 13.50
N ALA A 258 -13.91 -8.09 13.16
CA ALA A 258 -12.92 -8.70 14.03
C ALA A 258 -11.70 -7.78 14.15
N ARG A 259 -11.22 -7.53 15.39
CA ARG A 259 -10.06 -6.65 15.60
C ARG A 259 -8.83 -7.13 14.83
N PRO A 260 -7.93 -6.21 14.44
CA PRO A 260 -6.59 -6.59 13.98
C PRO A 260 -5.89 -7.44 15.03
N ALA A 261 -5.21 -8.51 14.61
CA ALA A 261 -4.42 -9.31 15.53
C ALA A 261 -3.20 -8.50 15.99
N ILE A 262 -3.17 -8.14 17.27
CA ILE A 262 -2.04 -7.39 17.87
C ILE A 262 -0.95 -8.38 18.32
N THR A 263 -1.33 -9.63 18.63
CA THR A 263 -0.40 -10.69 19.04
C THR A 263 -0.59 -11.96 18.19
N GLN A 264 0.45 -12.79 18.07
CA GLN A 264 0.37 -14.10 17.40
C GLN A 264 -0.69 -15.04 18.02
N ARG A 265 -1.06 -14.84 19.29
CA ARG A 265 -2.12 -15.60 19.97
C ARG A 265 -3.53 -15.20 19.50
N ASP A 266 -3.71 -14.00 18.95
CA ASP A 266 -4.98 -13.49 18.44
C ASP A 266 -5.19 -13.80 16.94
N ALA A 267 -4.31 -14.60 16.34
CA ALA A 267 -4.34 -14.94 14.92
C ALA A 267 -5.65 -15.64 14.46
N PRO A 268 -6.33 -16.51 15.23
CA PRO A 268 -7.59 -17.11 14.79
C PRO A 268 -8.78 -16.13 14.89
N VAL A 269 -9.47 -15.87 13.77
CA VAL A 269 -10.60 -14.91 13.68
C VAL A 269 -11.71 -15.18 14.71
N GLY A 270 -11.99 -16.46 15.01
CA GLY A 270 -13.06 -16.86 15.95
C GLY A 270 -12.80 -16.53 17.43
N ARG A 271 -11.58 -16.11 17.80
CA ARG A 271 -11.22 -15.71 19.17
C ARG A 271 -10.97 -14.21 19.34
N ARG A 272 -11.14 -13.42 18.27
CA ARG A 272 -10.88 -11.98 18.30
C ARG A 272 -12.08 -11.24 18.88
N PRO A 273 -11.87 -10.26 19.79
CA PRO A 273 -12.95 -9.40 20.21
C PRO A 273 -13.53 -8.67 19.00
N LEU A 274 -14.85 -8.67 18.87
CA LEU A 274 -15.55 -7.90 17.84
C LEU A 274 -15.51 -6.41 18.21
N GLU A 275 -15.23 -5.57 17.22
CA GLU A 275 -15.38 -4.13 17.29
C GLU A 275 -16.62 -3.74 16.49
N TRP A 276 -17.49 -2.92 17.07
CA TRP A 276 -18.69 -2.41 16.39
C TRP A 276 -18.42 -1.00 15.89
N ARG A 277 -18.88 -0.71 14.67
CA ARG A 277 -18.72 0.58 14.01
C ARG A 277 -20.05 1.02 13.43
N LEU A 278 -20.28 2.33 13.44
CA LEU A 278 -21.35 2.97 12.70
C LEU A 278 -20.88 3.20 11.26
N THR A 279 -21.59 2.62 10.30
CA THR A 279 -21.29 2.80 8.88
C THR A 279 -22.44 3.46 8.15
N ALA A 280 -22.11 4.36 7.23
CA ALA A 280 -23.03 4.92 6.26
C ALA A 280 -22.84 4.22 4.90
N GLN A 281 -23.93 4.08 4.14
CA GLN A 281 -23.91 3.51 2.80
C GLN A 281 -24.97 4.19 1.93
N THR A 282 -24.60 4.59 0.72
CA THR A 282 -25.54 5.13 -0.28
C THR A 282 -25.87 4.07 -1.33
N GLY A 283 -27.12 3.60 -1.35
CA GLY A 283 -27.59 2.59 -2.31
C GLY A 283 -26.91 1.21 -2.19
N ALA A 284 -27.32 0.26 -3.03
CA ALA A 284 -26.86 -1.14 -2.95
C ALA A 284 -25.43 -1.39 -3.48
N GLY A 285 -24.85 -0.42 -4.21
CA GLY A 285 -23.57 -0.59 -4.91
C GLY A 285 -22.37 0.15 -4.30
N GLU A 286 -22.57 1.12 -3.41
CA GLU A 286 -21.47 1.86 -2.79
C GLU A 286 -20.92 1.10 -1.56
N ARG A 287 -19.59 1.17 -1.34
CA ARG A 287 -18.96 0.56 -0.17
C ARG A 287 -19.35 1.34 1.09
N PRO A 288 -19.75 0.67 2.19
CA PRO A 288 -20.01 1.36 3.44
C PRO A 288 -18.74 2.04 3.97
N HIS A 289 -18.86 3.29 4.42
CA HIS A 289 -17.77 4.07 5.02
C HIS A 289 -18.03 4.30 6.52
N ASP A 290 -16.96 4.53 7.30
CA ASP A 290 -17.01 4.51 8.77
C ASP A 290 -17.17 5.92 9.34
N ILE A 291 -18.35 6.19 9.88
CA ILE A 291 -18.72 7.48 10.45
C ILE A 291 -18.83 7.43 11.98
N THR A 292 -18.22 6.44 12.63
CA THR A 292 -18.35 6.23 14.09
C THR A 292 -17.97 7.48 14.91
N GLY A 293 -18.94 8.07 15.57
CA GLY A 293 -18.80 9.24 16.42
C GLY A 293 -19.16 10.56 15.73
N PHE A 294 -19.41 10.58 14.42
CA PHE A 294 -19.80 11.82 13.76
C PHE A 294 -20.90 12.55 14.53
N THR A 295 -20.72 13.85 14.76
CA THR A 295 -21.78 14.66 15.36
C THR A 295 -22.97 14.72 14.42
N GLU A 296 -24.14 15.04 14.96
CA GLU A 296 -25.36 15.24 14.16
C GLU A 296 -25.11 16.13 12.94
N SER A 297 -24.45 17.28 13.13
CA SER A 297 -24.07 18.20 12.05
C SER A 297 -23.13 17.59 11.00
N GLN A 298 -22.22 16.70 11.41
CA GLN A 298 -21.31 16.00 10.49
C GLN A 298 -22.06 14.94 9.68
N ILE A 299 -23.01 14.23 10.30
CA ILE A 299 -23.88 13.28 9.60
C ILE A 299 -24.77 14.03 8.59
N VAL A 300 -25.36 15.17 8.97
CA VAL A 300 -26.12 16.03 8.05
C VAL A 300 -25.27 16.45 6.86
N ALA A 301 -24.03 16.93 7.10
CA ALA A 301 -23.13 17.34 6.03
C ALA A 301 -22.78 16.17 5.08
N ASP A 302 -22.52 14.98 5.63
CA ASP A 302 -22.22 13.77 4.83
C ASP A 302 -23.43 13.35 3.97
N VAL A 303 -24.65 13.38 4.52
CA VAL A 303 -25.88 13.09 3.79
C VAL A 303 -26.08 14.09 2.63
N LEU A 304 -25.89 15.39 2.88
CA LEU A 304 -26.06 16.43 1.87
C LEU A 304 -25.02 16.33 0.75
N ASP A 305 -23.75 16.05 1.07
CA ASP A 305 -22.68 15.84 0.09
C ASP A 305 -23.02 14.65 -0.84
N LYS A 306 -23.45 13.52 -0.26
CA LYS A 306 -23.88 12.34 -1.02
C LYS A 306 -25.13 12.59 -1.86
N LEU A 307 -26.10 13.33 -1.32
CA LEU A 307 -27.31 13.71 -2.03
C LEU A 307 -27.01 14.65 -3.21
N GLN A 308 -26.11 15.63 -3.02
CA GLN A 308 -25.66 16.53 -4.08
C GLN A 308 -24.95 15.75 -5.19
N GLY A 309 -24.04 14.84 -4.83
CA GLY A 309 -23.36 13.97 -5.79
C GLY A 309 -24.35 13.10 -6.59
N TRP A 310 -25.35 12.53 -5.93
CA TRP A 310 -26.40 11.74 -6.60
C TRP A 310 -27.29 12.56 -7.53
N ARG A 311 -27.60 13.82 -7.19
CA ARG A 311 -28.44 14.69 -8.02
C ARG A 311 -27.71 15.23 -9.27
N LEU A 312 -26.39 15.38 -9.17
CA LEU A 312 -25.55 15.88 -10.27
C LEU A 312 -25.07 14.78 -11.24
N ALA A 313 -25.01 13.53 -10.78
CA ALA A 313 -24.69 12.35 -11.59
C ALA A 313 -25.90 11.87 -12.36
#